data_AF-A0A6A5ZVA4-F1
#
_entry.id   AF-A0A6A5ZVA4-F1
#
_cell.length_a   1.000
_cell.length_b   1.000
_cell.length_c   1.000
_cell.angle_alpha   90.00
_cell.angle_beta   90.00
_cell.angle_gamma   90.00
#
_symmetry.space_group_name_H-M   'P 1'
#
loop_
_entity.id
_entity.type
_entity.pdbx_description
1 polymer ?
#
loop_
_entity_poly.entity_id
_entity_poly.type
_entity_poly.pdbx_seq_one_letter_code
_entity_poly.pdbx_strand_id
1 'polypeptide(L)'
;MAPNEPPYSKLDLVERVDKWSYYARDHEAYKRHMQNYYYFLIDGFKVPFGYVPDPRVKQMPWLNFWAIDHEKRTETLKQGTDFDTRTELMRQTLRIGIESPKVDILSGWDDEMFALYAANGEHVLNLDGMGLDGFGVINFAVHMIGFVHLKEGTRYWIPRRAKTKTSYPNMLDNTVGEVSLLEKLP
;
A
#
# COMPACT_ATOMS: atom_id res chain seq x y z
N MET A 1 12.89 -21.21 -9.82
CA MET A 1 11.67 -22.05 -9.84
C MET A 1 12.12 -23.48 -9.66
N ALA A 2 11.56 -24.20 -8.70
CA ALA A 2 11.79 -25.65 -8.59
C ALA A 2 11.20 -26.32 -9.85
N PRO A 3 11.89 -27.29 -10.47
CA PRO A 3 11.58 -27.74 -11.82
C PRO A 3 10.26 -28.52 -12.02
N ASN A 4 9.41 -28.69 -11.00
CA ASN A 4 8.29 -29.65 -11.02
C ASN A 4 6.93 -29.12 -10.52
N GLU A 5 6.71 -27.82 -10.37
CA GLU A 5 5.34 -27.32 -10.09
C GLU A 5 4.51 -27.26 -11.39
N PRO A 6 3.26 -27.78 -11.40
CA PRO A 6 2.37 -27.60 -12.54
C PRO A 6 2.14 -26.10 -12.79
N PRO A 7 1.97 -25.67 -14.06
CA PRO A 7 1.73 -24.27 -14.35
C PRO A 7 0.43 -23.80 -13.70
N TYR A 8 0.49 -22.65 -13.04
CA TYR A 8 -0.69 -22.01 -12.44
C TYR A 8 -1.78 -21.77 -13.49
N SER A 9 -3.02 -22.09 -13.14
CA SER A 9 -4.18 -21.62 -13.89
C SER A 9 -4.35 -20.10 -13.74
N LYS A 10 -5.13 -19.47 -14.63
CA LYS A 10 -5.46 -18.04 -14.50
C LYS A 10 -6.18 -17.76 -13.17
N LEU A 11 -6.99 -18.70 -12.69
CA LEU A 11 -7.70 -18.58 -11.43
C LEU A 11 -6.73 -18.68 -10.25
N ASP A 12 -5.77 -19.61 -10.30
CA ASP A 12 -4.77 -19.77 -9.25
C ASP A 12 -3.94 -18.49 -9.07
N LEU A 13 -3.67 -17.77 -10.16
CA LEU A 13 -2.99 -16.48 -10.11
C LEU A 13 -3.84 -15.41 -9.42
N VAL A 14 -5.14 -15.34 -9.74
CA VAL A 14 -6.08 -14.40 -9.10
C VAL A 14 -6.21 -14.72 -7.60
N GLU A 15 -6.43 -15.99 -7.24
CA GLU A 15 -6.56 -16.42 -5.85
C GLU A 15 -5.27 -16.21 -5.04
N ARG A 16 -4.11 -16.17 -5.71
CA ARG A 16 -2.84 -15.89 -5.05
C ARG A 16 -2.67 -14.41 -4.70
N VAL A 17 -3.21 -13.50 -5.51
CA VAL A 17 -3.06 -12.04 -5.31
C VAL A 17 -4.25 -11.43 -4.57
N ASP A 18 -5.47 -11.91 -4.79
CA ASP A 18 -6.69 -11.41 -4.16
C ASP A 18 -7.20 -12.40 -3.10
N LYS A 19 -6.53 -12.35 -1.94
CA LYS A 19 -6.90 -13.13 -0.75
C LYS A 19 -7.76 -12.35 0.23
N TRP A 20 -8.14 -11.13 -0.14
CA TRP A 20 -8.88 -10.25 0.76
C TRP A 20 -10.27 -10.83 1.00
N SER A 21 -10.70 -10.85 2.27
CA SER A 21 -12.06 -11.25 2.59
C SER A 21 -12.98 -10.09 2.22
N TYR A 22 -13.96 -10.31 1.33
CA TYR A 22 -14.95 -9.31 0.97
C TYR A 22 -16.23 -9.51 1.77
N TYR A 23 -16.71 -8.45 2.41
CA TYR A 23 -17.96 -8.47 3.16
C TYR A 23 -19.10 -9.06 2.33
N ALA A 24 -19.35 -8.54 1.13
CA ALA A 24 -20.43 -8.99 0.25
C ALA A 24 -20.39 -10.49 -0.13
N ARG A 25 -19.24 -11.16 0.03
CA ARG A 25 -19.09 -12.59 -0.26
C ARG A 25 -19.35 -13.46 0.97
N ASP A 26 -18.81 -13.07 2.13
CA ASP A 26 -19.00 -13.78 3.40
C ASP A 26 -18.80 -12.79 4.57
N HIS A 27 -19.92 -12.34 5.17
CA HIS A 27 -19.91 -11.38 6.26
C HIS A 27 -19.16 -11.88 7.51
N GLU A 28 -19.22 -13.18 7.81
CA GLU A 28 -18.63 -13.74 9.02
C GLU A 28 -17.14 -14.01 8.85
N ALA A 29 -16.72 -14.49 7.67
CA ALA A 29 -15.31 -14.56 7.32
C ALA A 29 -14.67 -13.16 7.29
N TYR A 30 -15.37 -12.16 6.74
CA TYR A 30 -14.91 -10.77 6.75
C TYR A 30 -14.68 -10.26 8.17
N LYS A 31 -15.68 -10.39 9.06
CA LYS A 31 -15.56 -9.95 10.45
C LYS A 31 -14.38 -10.62 11.16
N ARG A 32 -14.22 -11.94 11.00
CA ARG A 32 -13.06 -12.68 11.55
C ARG A 32 -11.74 -12.19 10.98
N HIS A 33 -11.68 -11.91 9.68
CA HIS A 33 -10.48 -11.39 9.03
C HIS A 33 -10.10 -10.01 9.61
N MET A 34 -11.07 -9.10 9.69
CA MET A 34 -10.88 -7.74 10.18
C MET A 34 -10.49 -7.65 11.66
N GLN A 35 -10.71 -8.69 12.48
CA GLN A 35 -10.22 -8.74 13.87
C GLN A 35 -8.69 -8.69 13.97
N ASN A 36 -7.98 -9.00 12.88
CA ASN A 36 -6.52 -8.95 12.81
C ASN A 36 -5.98 -7.60 12.35
N TYR A 37 -6.85 -6.61 12.10
CA TYR A 37 -6.48 -5.31 11.56
C TYR A 37 -6.99 -4.16 12.44
N TYR A 38 -6.29 -3.05 12.36
CA TYR A 38 -6.71 -1.75 12.84
C TYR A 38 -7.14 -0.88 11.66
N TYR A 39 -8.09 0.00 11.89
CA TYR A 39 -8.51 1.02 10.95
C TYR A 39 -7.60 2.24 11.09
N PHE A 40 -6.92 2.63 10.02
CA PHE A 40 -6.16 3.86 9.96
C PHE A 40 -7.10 5.04 9.68
N LEU A 41 -7.18 5.95 10.63
CA LEU A 41 -8.05 7.13 10.62
C LEU A 41 -7.23 8.42 10.67
N ILE A 42 -7.80 9.50 10.14
CA ILE A 42 -7.30 10.87 10.31
C ILE A 42 -8.46 11.68 10.89
N ASP A 43 -8.19 12.46 11.94
CA ASP A 43 -9.21 13.26 12.61
C ASP A 43 -9.88 14.24 11.61
N GLY A 44 -11.19 14.41 11.73
CA GLY A 44 -11.99 15.18 10.78
C GLY A 44 -12.55 14.37 9.59
N PHE A 45 -12.06 13.15 9.37
CA PHE A 45 -12.58 12.27 8.31
C PHE A 45 -13.33 11.08 8.90
N LYS A 46 -14.45 10.69 8.26
CA LYS A 46 -15.36 9.65 8.77
C LYS A 46 -15.02 8.24 8.30
N VAL A 47 -14.16 8.12 7.28
CA VAL A 47 -13.87 6.86 6.60
C VAL A 47 -12.39 6.52 6.82
N PRO A 48 -12.05 5.24 7.06
CA PRO A 48 -10.67 4.80 7.12
C PRO A 48 -9.90 5.02 5.82
N PHE A 49 -8.64 5.40 5.96
CA PHE A 49 -7.70 5.57 4.86
C PHE A 49 -6.96 4.28 4.52
N GLY A 50 -6.91 3.33 5.46
CA GLY A 50 -6.25 2.04 5.28
C GLY A 50 -6.50 1.06 6.42
N TYR A 51 -5.89 -0.12 6.30
CA TYR A 51 -6.01 -1.20 7.28
C TYR A 51 -4.64 -1.72 7.67
N VAL A 52 -4.34 -1.72 8.97
CA VAL A 52 -3.01 -2.04 9.50
C VAL A 52 -3.03 -3.32 10.31
N PRO A 53 -2.22 -4.33 9.99
CA PRO A 53 -2.17 -5.57 10.76
C PRO A 53 -1.81 -5.34 12.23
N ASP A 54 -2.47 -6.06 13.14
CA ASP A 54 -2.25 -5.97 14.60
C ASP A 54 -0.77 -6.06 15.04
N PRO A 55 0.06 -6.98 14.50
CA PRO A 55 1.48 -7.02 14.84
C PRO A 55 2.20 -5.70 14.56
N ARG A 56 1.85 -5.02 13.46
CA ARG A 56 2.48 -3.76 13.06
C ARG A 56 2.09 -2.63 14.00
N VAL A 57 0.81 -2.53 14.36
CA VAL A 57 0.35 -1.53 15.34
C VAL A 57 1.07 -1.69 16.68
N LYS A 58 1.36 -2.93 17.09
CA LYS A 58 2.11 -3.23 18.33
C LYS A 58 3.60 -2.90 18.23
N GLN A 59 4.18 -2.99 17.04
CA GLN A 59 5.60 -2.71 16.79
C GLN A 59 5.90 -1.21 16.67
N MET A 60 4.93 -0.43 16.19
CA MET A 60 5.11 0.98 15.89
C MET A 60 5.35 1.81 17.17
N PRO A 61 6.42 2.64 17.20
CA PRO A 61 6.66 3.59 18.28
C PRO A 61 5.77 4.83 18.13
N TRP A 62 4.49 4.69 18.49
CA TRP A 62 3.50 5.74 18.31
C TRP A 62 3.86 7.05 19.02
N LEU A 63 3.73 8.15 18.28
CA LEU A 63 3.95 9.51 18.76
C LEU A 63 2.71 10.06 19.48
N ASN A 64 2.91 11.11 20.29
CA ASN A 64 1.84 11.70 21.12
C ASN A 64 0.66 12.31 20.34
N PHE A 65 0.81 12.49 19.03
CA PHE A 65 -0.24 12.96 18.13
C PHE A 65 -1.09 11.83 17.52
N TRP A 66 -0.86 10.58 17.93
CA TRP A 66 -1.69 9.44 17.61
C TRP A 66 -2.58 9.04 18.79
N ALA A 67 -3.80 8.60 18.48
CA ALA A 67 -4.65 7.87 19.43
C ALA A 67 -4.84 6.44 18.94
N ILE A 68 -4.43 5.48 19.77
CA ILE A 68 -4.58 4.05 19.49
C ILE A 68 -5.67 3.50 20.43
N ASP A 69 -6.75 2.98 19.84
CA ASP A 69 -7.85 2.35 20.57
C ASP A 69 -7.84 0.85 20.23
N HIS A 70 -7.43 0.03 21.20
CA HIS A 70 -7.32 -1.43 21.02
C HIS A 70 -8.67 -2.13 21.07
N GLU A 71 -9.69 -1.54 21.70
CA GLU A 71 -11.03 -2.10 21.77
C GLU A 71 -11.75 -1.90 20.44
N LYS A 72 -11.70 -0.68 19.91
CA LYS A 72 -12.29 -0.32 18.61
C LYS A 72 -11.39 -0.66 17.42
N ARG A 73 -10.15 -1.06 17.68
CA ARG A 73 -9.13 -1.38 16.68
C ARG A 73 -8.87 -0.20 15.75
N THR A 74 -8.61 0.99 16.28
CA THR A 74 -8.31 2.17 15.46
C THR A 74 -6.97 2.77 15.79
N GLU A 75 -6.25 3.24 14.79
CA GLU A 75 -5.11 4.14 14.92
C GLU A 75 -5.48 5.47 14.25
N THR A 76 -5.53 6.55 15.03
CA THR A 76 -6.01 7.84 14.53
C THR A 76 -4.92 8.89 14.62
N LEU A 77 -4.59 9.52 13.50
CA LEU A 77 -3.80 10.75 13.48
C LEU A 77 -4.67 11.90 14.02
N LYS A 78 -4.45 12.29 15.28
CA LYS A 78 -5.33 13.22 16.03
C LYS A 78 -4.97 14.69 15.86
N GLN A 79 -3.75 14.99 15.43
CA GLN A 79 -3.28 16.36 15.24
C GLN A 79 -3.09 16.63 13.74
N GLY A 80 -3.14 17.90 13.36
CA GLY A 80 -3.03 18.36 11.97
C GLY A 80 -4.32 19.01 11.47
N THR A 81 -4.38 20.33 11.57
CA THR A 81 -5.52 21.14 11.10
C THR A 81 -5.55 21.33 9.59
N ASP A 82 -4.42 21.11 8.93
CA ASP A 82 -4.21 21.37 7.51
C ASP A 82 -3.32 20.28 6.88
N PHE A 83 -3.24 20.35 5.54
CA PHE A 83 -2.51 19.42 4.70
C PHE A 83 -1.03 19.29 5.06
N ASP A 84 -0.34 20.41 5.22
CA ASP A 84 1.11 20.43 5.47
C ASP A 84 1.43 19.82 6.83
N THR A 85 0.64 20.17 7.85
CA THR A 85 0.81 19.61 9.19
C THR A 85 0.58 18.10 9.18
N ARG A 86 -0.48 17.61 8.52
CA ARG A 86 -0.73 16.15 8.42
C ARG A 86 0.39 15.42 7.70
N THR A 87 0.90 16.01 6.61
CA THR A 87 2.05 15.48 5.86
C THR A 87 3.29 15.36 6.74
N GLU A 88 3.59 16.41 7.51
CA GLU A 88 4.75 16.43 8.41
C GLU A 88 4.62 15.41 9.56
N LEU A 89 3.44 15.29 10.16
CA LEU A 89 3.20 14.31 11.22
C LEU A 89 3.31 12.85 10.72
N MET A 90 2.82 12.57 9.51
CA MET A 90 3.03 11.27 8.87
C MET A 90 4.52 11.02 8.58
N ARG A 91 5.24 12.04 8.09
CA ARG A 91 6.69 11.95 7.86
C ARG A 91 7.45 11.60 9.14
N GLN A 92 7.13 12.25 10.26
CA GLN A 92 7.74 11.94 11.56
C GLN A 92 7.41 10.52 12.02
N THR A 93 6.16 10.09 11.84
CA THR A 93 5.71 8.73 12.19
C THR A 93 6.53 7.67 11.43
N LEU A 94 6.68 7.85 10.12
CA LEU A 94 7.47 6.94 9.28
C LEU A 94 8.94 6.94 9.69
N ARG A 95 9.54 8.11 9.98
CA ARG A 95 10.95 8.20 10.38
C ARG A 95 11.25 7.39 11.64
N ILE A 96 10.46 7.55 12.69
CA ILE A 96 10.66 6.78 13.92
C ILE A 96 10.36 5.29 13.70
N GLY A 97 9.38 4.98 12.86
CA GLY A 97 9.11 3.60 12.44
C GLY A 97 10.33 2.94 11.78
N ILE A 98 10.95 3.60 10.80
CA ILE A 98 12.13 3.12 10.07
C ILE A 98 13.36 2.98 10.98
N GLU A 99 13.54 3.89 11.93
CA GLU A 99 14.65 3.84 12.90
C GLU A 99 14.44 2.75 13.97
N SER A 100 13.22 2.24 14.12
CA SER A 100 12.90 1.24 15.13
C SER A 100 13.25 -0.17 14.64
N PRO A 101 14.10 -0.92 15.39
CA PRO A 101 14.44 -2.30 15.04
C PRO A 101 13.27 -3.29 15.23
N LYS A 102 12.10 -2.80 15.66
CA LYS A 102 10.89 -3.60 15.86
C LYS A 102 9.96 -3.59 14.65
N VAL A 103 10.14 -2.64 13.71
CA VAL A 103 9.21 -2.42 12.60
C VAL A 103 9.79 -2.98 11.30
N ASP A 104 9.69 -4.29 11.14
CA ASP A 104 10.39 -5.02 10.09
C ASP A 104 9.97 -4.66 8.65
N ILE A 105 8.78 -4.08 8.46
CA ILE A 105 8.24 -3.76 7.13
C ILE A 105 8.76 -2.43 6.59
N LEU A 106 9.19 -1.51 7.46
CA LEU A 106 9.71 -0.22 7.06
C LEU A 106 11.23 -0.35 6.89
N SER A 107 11.65 -0.75 5.69
CA SER A 107 13.03 -1.15 5.41
C SER A 107 13.93 -0.05 4.83
N GLY A 108 13.45 1.19 4.78
CA GLY A 108 14.18 2.32 4.23
C GLY A 108 13.29 3.56 4.07
N TRP A 109 13.78 4.55 3.32
CA TRP A 109 13.04 5.73 2.89
C TRP A 109 13.03 5.73 1.35
N ASP A 110 11.86 5.79 0.71
CA ASP A 110 11.76 5.70 -0.76
C ASP A 110 12.17 7.02 -1.43
N ASP A 111 12.00 8.14 -0.71
CA ASP A 111 12.13 9.50 -1.23
C ASP A 111 11.13 9.80 -2.37
N GLU A 112 10.00 9.10 -2.32
CA GLU A 112 8.95 9.12 -3.32
C GLU A 112 7.61 9.39 -2.64
N MET A 113 6.96 10.49 -3.02
CA MET A 113 5.77 10.99 -2.33
C MET A 113 4.49 10.65 -3.09
N PHE A 114 3.55 10.07 -2.37
CA PHE A 114 2.24 9.65 -2.84
C PHE A 114 1.13 10.48 -2.21
N ALA A 115 0.10 10.77 -3.00
CA ALA A 115 -1.08 11.48 -2.54
C ALA A 115 -2.00 10.54 -1.77
N LEU A 116 -2.37 10.92 -0.54
CA LEU A 116 -3.44 10.24 0.19
C LEU A 116 -4.74 11.03 0.04
N TYR A 117 -5.75 10.40 -0.55
CA TYR A 117 -7.06 11.01 -0.79
C TYR A 117 -8.11 10.49 0.18
N ALA A 118 -8.98 11.38 0.66
CA ALA A 118 -10.19 10.99 1.38
C ALA A 118 -11.27 10.49 0.41
N ALA A 119 -12.29 9.83 0.95
CA ALA A 119 -13.40 9.28 0.16
C ALA A 119 -14.19 10.34 -0.66
N ASN A 120 -14.09 11.62 -0.29
CA ASN A 120 -14.66 12.74 -1.03
C ASN A 120 -13.75 13.27 -2.16
N GLY A 121 -12.57 12.68 -2.36
CA GLY A 121 -11.56 13.12 -3.34
C GLY A 121 -10.64 14.25 -2.84
N GLU A 122 -10.75 14.67 -1.58
CA GLU A 122 -9.84 15.65 -0.99
C GLU A 122 -8.43 15.06 -0.86
N HIS A 123 -7.41 15.78 -1.31
CA HIS A 123 -6.01 15.43 -1.09
C HIS A 123 -5.63 15.83 0.34
N VAL A 124 -5.48 14.84 1.21
CA VAL A 124 -5.42 15.05 2.67
C VAL A 124 -4.00 15.27 3.18
N LEU A 125 -3.04 14.52 2.62
CA LEU A 125 -1.61 14.62 2.94
C LEU A 125 -0.76 13.93 1.87
N ASN A 126 0.55 14.12 1.94
CA ASN A 126 1.53 13.31 1.22
C ASN A 126 2.16 12.25 2.12
N LEU A 127 2.39 11.07 1.56
CA LEU A 127 2.95 9.92 2.25
C LEU A 127 4.13 9.37 1.45
N ASP A 128 5.26 9.11 2.10
CA ASP A 128 6.39 8.42 1.46
C ASP A 128 5.98 6.99 1.06
N GLY A 129 6.55 6.47 -0.04
CA GLY A 129 6.24 5.14 -0.59
C GLY A 129 6.32 4.00 0.43
N MET A 130 7.24 4.10 1.38
CA MET A 130 7.38 3.10 2.47
C MET A 130 6.16 3.06 3.39
N GLY A 131 5.40 4.15 3.46
CA GLY A 131 4.16 4.24 4.22
C GLY A 131 2.97 3.58 3.55
N LEU A 132 2.99 3.32 2.23
CA LEU A 132 1.84 2.80 1.50
C LEU A 132 1.40 1.43 2.03
N ASP A 133 2.31 0.46 1.96
CA ASP A 133 2.09 -0.89 2.50
C ASP A 133 2.07 -0.88 4.02
N GLY A 134 2.79 0.06 4.64
CA GLY A 134 2.91 0.27 6.09
C GLY A 134 1.61 0.69 6.77
N PHE A 135 0.76 1.45 6.07
CA PHE A 135 -0.55 1.88 6.58
C PHE A 135 -1.72 1.22 5.82
N GLY A 136 -1.42 0.35 4.85
CA GLY A 136 -2.42 -0.38 4.07
C GLY A 136 -3.39 0.56 3.37
N VAL A 137 -2.87 1.69 2.90
CA VAL A 137 -3.66 2.73 2.24
C VAL A 137 -3.95 2.34 0.79
N ILE A 138 -5.04 2.86 0.25
CA ILE A 138 -5.34 2.73 -1.17
C ILE A 138 -4.36 3.61 -1.95
N ASN A 139 -3.67 3.01 -2.92
CA ASN A 139 -2.87 3.72 -3.92
C ASN A 139 -3.40 3.43 -5.33
N PHE A 140 -2.91 4.21 -6.28
CA PHE A 140 -3.27 4.07 -7.69
C PHE A 140 -1.99 3.81 -8.48
N ALA A 141 -2.07 2.97 -9.51
CA ALA A 141 -0.95 2.69 -10.39
C ALA A 141 -1.43 2.68 -11.85
N VAL A 142 -0.52 3.06 -12.75
CA VAL A 142 -0.76 3.04 -14.19
C VAL A 142 0.08 1.92 -14.79
N HIS A 143 -0.58 1.04 -15.55
CA HIS A 143 0.07 -0.05 -16.26
C HIS A 143 -0.20 0.07 -17.77
N MET A 144 0.86 0.25 -18.54
CA MET A 144 0.81 0.24 -19.99
C MET A 144 1.29 -1.10 -20.55
N ILE A 145 0.55 -1.60 -21.55
CA ILE A 145 0.90 -2.78 -22.34
C ILE A 145 1.16 -2.33 -23.77
N GLY A 146 2.42 -2.38 -24.18
CA GLY A 146 2.86 -2.10 -25.55
C GLY A 146 2.82 -3.38 -26.40
N PHE A 147 2.24 -3.29 -27.59
CA PHE A 147 2.21 -4.39 -28.54
C PHE A 147 2.24 -3.90 -29.98
N VAL A 148 2.57 -4.82 -30.91
CA VAL A 148 2.52 -4.61 -32.35
C VAL A 148 1.79 -5.75 -33.03
N HIS A 149 1.06 -5.46 -34.09
CA HIS A 149 0.43 -6.48 -34.93
C HIS A 149 1.31 -6.78 -36.14
N LEU A 150 1.65 -8.04 -36.32
CA LEU A 150 2.38 -8.56 -37.47
C LEU A 150 1.51 -9.58 -38.21
N LYS A 151 1.94 -10.00 -39.41
CA LYS A 151 1.22 -11.01 -40.19
C LYS A 151 1.12 -12.35 -39.43
N GLU A 152 2.10 -12.66 -38.60
CA GLU A 152 2.18 -13.90 -37.82
C GLU A 152 1.45 -13.80 -36.47
N GLY A 153 0.94 -12.62 -36.09
CA GLY A 153 0.21 -12.37 -34.85
C GLY A 153 0.69 -11.15 -34.07
N THR A 154 0.09 -10.95 -32.89
CA THR A 154 0.44 -9.86 -31.96
C THR A 154 1.71 -10.19 -31.17
N ARG A 155 2.65 -9.25 -31.10
CA ARG A 155 3.83 -9.34 -30.22
C ARG A 155 3.76 -8.28 -29.13
N TYR A 156 4.15 -8.64 -27.92
CA TYR A 156 4.12 -7.77 -26.74
C TYR A 156 5.54 -7.38 -26.32
N TRP A 157 5.71 -6.15 -25.86
CA TRP A 157 6.95 -5.68 -25.25
C TRP A 157 6.96 -6.06 -23.76
N ILE A 158 7.70 -7.11 -23.42
CA ILE A 158 7.78 -7.65 -22.05
C ILE A 158 9.19 -7.40 -21.49
N PRO A 159 9.39 -6.34 -20.68
CA PRO A 159 10.67 -6.08 -20.04
C PRO A 159 10.94 -7.08 -18.90
N ARG A 160 12.22 -7.15 -18.50
CA ARG A 160 12.65 -7.80 -17.26
C ARG A 160 13.12 -6.73 -16.30
N ARG A 161 12.57 -6.74 -15.07
CA ARG A 161 12.94 -5.79 -14.01
C ARG A 161 14.43 -5.88 -13.69
N ALA A 162 15.04 -4.73 -13.41
CA ALA A 162 16.44 -4.66 -13.03
C ALA A 162 16.71 -5.47 -11.75
N LYS A 163 17.93 -6.00 -11.62
CA LYS A 163 18.38 -6.75 -10.43
C LYS A 163 18.37 -5.90 -9.16
N THR A 164 18.50 -4.59 -9.30
CA THR A 164 18.63 -3.61 -8.22
C THR A 164 17.28 -3.08 -7.71
N LYS A 165 16.15 -3.47 -8.32
CA LYS A 165 14.83 -3.04 -7.83
C LYS A 165 14.52 -3.70 -6.48
N THR A 166 14.01 -2.90 -5.54
CA THR A 166 13.61 -3.34 -4.19
C THR A 166 12.51 -4.40 -4.25
N SER A 167 11.49 -4.18 -5.11
CA SER A 167 10.39 -5.11 -5.32
C SER A 167 10.57 -5.93 -6.61
N TYR A 168 10.40 -7.25 -6.48
CA TYR A 168 10.33 -8.21 -7.59
C TYR A 168 11.53 -8.16 -8.58
N PRO A 169 12.80 -8.18 -8.11
CA PRO A 169 13.95 -8.10 -9.01
C PRO A 169 14.02 -9.30 -9.98
N ASN A 170 14.44 -9.04 -11.23
CA ASN A 170 14.50 -10.02 -12.34
C ASN A 170 13.17 -10.60 -12.83
N MET A 171 12.02 -10.22 -12.27
CA MET A 171 10.73 -10.69 -12.77
C MET A 171 10.38 -10.03 -14.10
N LEU A 172 9.53 -10.69 -14.89
CA LEU A 172 8.93 -10.06 -16.07
C LEU A 172 7.91 -9.02 -15.60
N ASP A 173 7.73 -7.96 -16.39
CA ASP A 173 6.82 -6.87 -16.05
C ASP A 173 5.98 -6.45 -17.25
N ASN A 174 5.03 -5.55 -17.04
CA ASN A 174 4.36 -4.84 -18.12
C ASN A 174 5.31 -3.81 -18.76
N THR A 175 4.96 -3.30 -19.96
CA THR A 175 5.87 -2.47 -20.77
C THR A 175 6.35 -1.22 -20.03
N VAL A 176 5.42 -0.50 -19.39
CA VAL A 176 5.70 0.61 -18.46
C VAL A 176 4.69 0.54 -17.34
N GLY A 177 5.13 0.33 -16.09
CA GLY A 177 4.26 0.29 -14.92
C GLY A 177 4.87 1.12 -13.79
N GLU A 178 4.04 1.94 -13.16
CA GLU A 178 4.47 2.83 -12.08
C GLU A 178 3.29 3.13 -11.16
N VAL A 179 3.57 3.28 -9.86
CA VAL A 179 2.59 3.76 -8.90
C VAL A 179 2.45 5.27 -9.11
N SER A 180 1.23 5.80 -9.10
CA SER A 180 0.96 7.20 -9.42
C SER A 180 1.63 8.11 -8.39
N LEU A 181 2.71 8.75 -8.82
CA LEU A 181 3.43 9.74 -8.03
C LEU A 181 2.69 11.05 -8.01
N LEU A 182 2.99 11.86 -7.01
CA LEU A 182 2.81 13.29 -7.12
C LEU A 182 3.84 13.85 -8.09
N GLU A 183 3.53 13.84 -9.39
CA GLU A 183 4.21 14.76 -10.28
C GLU A 183 3.76 16.18 -9.91
N LYS A 184 4.73 17.09 -9.73
CA LYS A 184 4.48 18.50 -10.01
C LYS A 184 4.08 18.53 -11.48
N LEU A 185 2.77 18.53 -11.75
CA LEU A 185 2.27 18.87 -13.07
C LEU A 185 2.95 20.20 -13.45
N PRO A 186 3.61 20.28 -14.64
CA PRO A 186 4.30 21.49 -15.06
C PRO A 186 3.36 22.70 -15.13
#